data_AF-A0A972W5K8-F1
#
_entry.id   AF-A0A972W5K8-F1
#
_cell.length_a   1.000
_cell.length_b   1.000
_cell.length_c   1.000
_cell.angle_alpha   90.00
_cell.angle_beta   90.00
_cell.angle_gamma   90.00
#
_symmetry.space_group_name_H-M   'P 1'
#
loop_
_entity.id
_entity.type
_entity.pdbx_description
1 polymer ?
#
loop_
_entity_poly.entity_id
_entity_poly.type
_entity_poly.pdbx_seq_one_letter_code
_entity_poly.pdbx_strand_id
1 'polypeptide(L)'
;LISTIFVFIVSVVLGYIYSDFNEISIVTTDLEYLIAFFVKLVGFFSFGLFLGILVKRSAFAVGAMLVWAMIEGFIKGMLYWKFEDYVTEILRFFPLEAMANLIKEPFTRLSAVKTVAKQVGEDLSKDFSVQPLDILIVLTWTAIFIYLSYLLLKKRDL
;
A
#
# COMPACT_ATOMS: atom_id res chain seq x y z
N LEU A 1 -29.26 14.15 -16.70
CA LEU A 1 -28.50 15.16 -17.48
C LEU A 1 -28.43 16.50 -16.75
N ILE A 2 -29.54 17.23 -16.58
CA ILE A 2 -29.55 18.50 -15.81
C ILE A 2 -29.12 18.30 -14.34
N SER A 3 -29.65 17.27 -13.66
CA SER A 3 -29.23 16.94 -12.29
C SER A 3 -27.76 16.50 -12.21
N THR A 4 -27.25 15.84 -13.23
CA THR A 4 -25.83 15.41 -13.31
C THR A 4 -24.90 16.61 -13.47
N ILE A 5 -25.27 17.57 -14.32
CA ILE A 5 -24.55 18.84 -14.51
C ILE A 5 -24.61 19.69 -13.25
N PHE A 6 -25.77 19.76 -12.60
CA PHE A 6 -25.94 20.50 -11.35
C PHE A 6 -25.07 19.93 -10.22
N VAL A 7 -25.11 18.61 -9.99
CA VAL A 7 -24.27 17.96 -8.98
C VAL A 7 -22.79 18.13 -9.32
N PHE A 8 -22.40 18.03 -10.59
CA PHE A 8 -21.02 18.28 -11.03
C PHE A 8 -20.55 19.71 -10.72
N ILE A 9 -21.37 20.72 -11.04
CA ILE A 9 -21.04 22.13 -10.75
C ILE A 9 -20.95 22.38 -9.24
N VAL A 10 -21.88 21.85 -8.46
CA VAL A 10 -21.87 22.00 -6.99
C VAL A 10 -20.63 21.33 -6.38
N SER A 11 -20.26 20.13 -6.86
CA SER A 11 -19.03 19.45 -6.42
C SER A 11 -17.76 20.21 -6.78
N VAL A 12 -17.67 20.82 -7.96
CA VAL A 12 -16.51 21.65 -8.36
C VAL A 12 -16.43 22.92 -7.52
N VAL A 13 -17.55 23.61 -7.28
CA VAL A 13 -17.60 24.84 -6.49
C VAL A 13 -17.24 24.57 -5.02
N LEU A 14 -17.80 23.52 -4.41
CA LEU A 14 -17.41 23.12 -3.05
C LEU A 14 -15.95 22.66 -3.01
N GLY A 15 -15.49 21.91 -4.01
CA GLY A 15 -14.10 21.48 -4.11
C GLY A 15 -13.11 22.64 -4.17
N TYR A 16 -13.47 23.73 -4.87
CA TYR A 16 -12.62 24.92 -4.97
C TYR A 16 -12.70 25.82 -3.72
N ILE A 17 -13.86 25.91 -3.06
CA ILE A 17 -14.05 26.73 -1.84
C ILE A 17 -13.43 26.07 -0.61
N TYR A 18 -13.49 24.73 -0.49
CA TYR A 18 -12.94 23.98 0.65
C TYR A 18 -11.51 23.45 0.41
N SER A 19 -10.95 23.64 -0.78
CA SER A 19 -9.54 23.35 -1.04
C SER A 19 -8.67 24.48 -0.47
N ASP A 20 -8.35 24.39 0.82
CA ASP A 20 -7.43 25.29 1.53
C ASP A 20 -5.95 25.15 1.08
N PHE A 21 -5.68 24.42 0.01
CA PHE A 21 -4.33 24.08 -0.43
C PHE A 21 -4.16 24.37 -1.92
N ASN A 22 -3.86 25.63 -2.24
CA ASN A 22 -3.38 26.04 -3.57
C ASN A 22 -1.84 25.86 -3.69
N GLU A 23 -1.29 24.89 -2.97
CA GLU A 23 0.12 24.53 -3.10
C GLU A 23 0.26 23.45 -4.17
N ILE A 24 0.90 23.79 -5.29
CA ILE A 24 1.34 22.82 -6.31
C ILE A 24 2.08 21.63 -5.66
N SER A 25 2.73 21.85 -4.52
CA SER A 25 3.36 20.82 -3.68
C SER A 25 2.38 19.74 -3.21
N ILE A 26 1.17 20.08 -2.77
CA ILE A 26 0.18 19.13 -2.24
C ILE A 26 -0.43 18.31 -3.38
N VAL A 27 -0.77 18.96 -4.51
CA VAL A 27 -1.27 18.27 -5.71
C VAL A 27 -0.23 17.29 -6.28
N THR A 28 1.05 17.68 -6.27
CA THR A 28 2.14 16.81 -6.76
C THR A 28 2.43 15.66 -5.78
N THR A 29 2.30 15.90 -4.47
CA THR A 29 2.42 14.87 -3.42
C THR A 29 1.27 13.85 -3.50
N ASP A 30 0.05 14.30 -3.82
CA ASP A 30 -1.11 13.42 -4.05
C ASP A 30 -0.95 12.58 -5.32
N LEU A 31 -0.30 13.12 -6.35
CA LEU A 31 0.01 12.38 -7.58
C LEU A 31 1.08 11.29 -7.34
N GLU A 32 2.13 11.59 -6.57
CA GLU A 32 3.12 10.59 -6.14
C GLU A 32 2.48 9.48 -5.31
N TYR A 33 1.53 9.82 -4.44
CA TYR A 33 0.74 8.85 -3.70
C TYR A 33 -0.09 7.94 -4.61
N LEU A 34 -0.69 8.49 -5.68
CA LEU A 34 -1.45 7.71 -6.66
C LEU A 34 -0.53 6.72 -7.39
N ILE A 35 0.69 7.13 -7.75
CA ILE A 35 1.71 6.25 -8.35
C ILE A 35 2.14 5.17 -7.35
N ALA A 36 2.41 5.53 -6.09
CA ALA A 36 2.75 4.57 -5.04
C ALA A 36 1.60 3.56 -4.80
N PHE A 37 0.36 4.03 -4.82
CA PHE A 37 -0.83 3.18 -4.74
C PHE A 37 -0.95 2.22 -5.92
N PHE A 38 -0.70 2.70 -7.13
CA PHE A 38 -0.67 1.85 -8.31
C PHE A 38 0.40 0.77 -8.20
N VAL A 39 1.63 1.13 -7.81
CA VAL A 39 2.74 0.17 -7.62
C VAL A 39 2.41 -0.85 -6.52
N LYS A 40 1.79 -0.43 -5.42
CA LYS A 40 1.31 -1.33 -4.35
C LYS A 40 0.33 -2.36 -4.90
N LEU A 41 -0.66 -1.93 -5.68
CA LEU A 41 -1.65 -2.83 -6.27
C LEU A 41 -0.99 -3.82 -7.24
N VAL A 42 -0.09 -3.36 -8.10
CA VAL A 42 0.65 -4.21 -9.04
C VAL A 42 1.47 -5.27 -8.31
N GLY A 43 2.18 -4.88 -7.24
CA GLY A 43 2.93 -5.80 -6.39
C GLY A 43 2.04 -6.84 -5.72
N PHE A 44 0.91 -6.41 -5.15
CA PHE A 44 -0.04 -7.29 -4.47
C PHE A 44 -0.67 -8.31 -5.43
N PHE A 45 -1.12 -7.87 -6.60
CA PHE A 45 -1.66 -8.77 -7.62
C PHE A 45 -0.60 -9.72 -8.17
N SER A 46 0.65 -9.28 -8.32
CA SER A 46 1.76 -10.15 -8.76
C SER A 46 2.08 -11.23 -7.73
N PHE A 47 2.05 -10.90 -6.44
CA PHE A 47 2.18 -11.87 -5.37
C PHE A 47 1.02 -12.87 -5.35
N GLY A 48 -0.22 -12.39 -5.48
CA GLY A 48 -1.41 -13.23 -5.57
C GLY A 48 -1.39 -14.16 -6.79
N LEU A 49 -0.89 -13.67 -7.94
CA LEU A 49 -0.69 -14.47 -9.15
C LEU A 49 0.32 -15.59 -8.92
N PHE A 50 1.46 -15.29 -8.29
CA PHE A 50 2.47 -16.30 -7.93
C PHE A 50 1.88 -17.39 -7.04
N LEU A 51 1.20 -17.01 -5.96
CA LEU A 51 0.53 -17.97 -5.07
C LEU A 51 -0.59 -18.74 -5.78
N GLY A 52 -1.36 -18.10 -6.66
CA GLY A 52 -2.42 -18.76 -7.41
C GLY A 52 -1.90 -19.82 -8.38
N ILE A 53 -0.78 -19.55 -9.05
CA ILE A 53 -0.10 -20.53 -9.89
C ILE A 53 0.44 -21.67 -9.03
N LEU A 54 1.04 -21.37 -7.87
CA LEU A 54 1.57 -22.35 -6.93
C LEU A 54 0.48 -23.32 -6.43
N VAL A 55 -0.69 -22.80 -6.05
CA VAL A 55 -1.79 -23.59 -5.45
C VAL A 55 -2.71 -24.26 -6.49
N LYS A 56 -2.53 -24.00 -7.80
CA LYS A 56 -3.30 -24.59 -8.93
C LYS A 56 -4.80 -24.30 -8.95
N ARG A 57 -5.34 -23.53 -8.01
CA ARG A 57 -6.76 -23.11 -7.98
C ARG A 57 -6.86 -21.65 -7.54
N SER A 58 -7.50 -20.82 -8.37
CA SER A 58 -7.56 -19.36 -8.19
C SER A 58 -8.19 -18.93 -6.86
N ALA A 59 -9.28 -19.59 -6.42
CA ALA A 59 -9.95 -19.28 -5.17
C ALA A 59 -9.08 -19.56 -3.92
N PHE A 60 -8.19 -20.55 -4.01
CA PHE A 60 -7.29 -20.90 -2.92
C PHE A 60 -6.09 -19.94 -2.81
N ALA A 61 -5.81 -19.14 -3.85
CA ALA A 61 -4.77 -18.11 -3.82
C ALA A 61 -5.06 -17.07 -2.72
N VAL A 62 -6.32 -16.67 -2.58
CA VAL A 62 -6.76 -15.71 -1.54
C VAL A 62 -6.57 -16.29 -0.14
N GLY A 63 -6.91 -17.58 0.05
CA GLY A 63 -6.64 -18.28 1.30
C GLY A 63 -5.14 -18.37 1.61
N ALA A 64 -4.32 -18.68 0.61
CA ALA A 64 -2.86 -18.72 0.76
C ALA A 64 -2.27 -17.34 1.10
N MET A 65 -2.79 -16.26 0.52
CA MET A 65 -2.42 -14.89 0.90
C MET A 65 -2.77 -14.58 2.36
N LEU A 66 -3.94 -15.00 2.84
CA LEU A 66 -4.33 -14.82 4.25
C LEU A 66 -3.43 -15.61 5.20
N VAL A 67 -3.13 -16.87 4.86
CA VAL A 67 -2.20 -17.69 5.66
C VAL A 67 -0.81 -17.06 5.69
N TRP A 68 -0.32 -16.58 4.54
CA TRP A 68 0.96 -15.87 4.46
C TRP A 68 0.95 -14.60 5.31
N ALA A 69 -0.14 -13.81 5.28
CA ALA A 69 -0.30 -12.62 6.13
C ALA A 69 -0.28 -12.96 7.63
N MET A 70 -0.89 -14.07 8.04
CA MET A 70 -0.83 -14.54 9.43
C MET A 70 0.59 -14.95 9.84
N ILE A 71 1.33 -15.63 8.94
CA ILE A 71 2.73 -16.00 9.18
C ILE A 71 3.60 -14.75 9.33
N GLU A 72 3.49 -13.77 8.42
CA GLU A 72 4.22 -12.51 8.53
C GLU A 72 3.86 -11.76 9.82
N GLY A 73 2.57 -11.71 10.19
CA GLY A 73 2.11 -11.09 11.43
C GLY A 73 2.67 -11.77 12.69
N PHE A 74 2.79 -13.10 12.69
CA PHE A 74 3.41 -13.83 13.79
C PHE A 74 4.92 -13.55 13.88
N ILE A 75 5.63 -13.55 12.76
CA ILE A 75 7.05 -13.22 12.69
C ILE A 75 7.29 -11.80 13.22
N LYS A 76 6.48 -10.83 12.79
CA LYS A 76 6.49 -9.46 13.31
C LYS A 76 6.30 -9.41 14.81
N GLY A 77 5.30 -10.10 15.35
CA GLY A 77 5.06 -10.18 16.79
C GLY A 77 6.25 -10.76 17.57
N MET A 78 6.87 -11.82 17.05
CA MET A 78 8.06 -12.40 17.69
C MET A 78 9.30 -11.49 17.61
N LEU A 79 9.51 -10.81 16.48
CA LEU A 79 10.62 -9.89 16.32
C LEU A 79 10.50 -8.71 17.30
N TYR A 80 9.29 -8.14 17.44
CA TYR A 80 9.03 -7.06 18.40
C TYR A 80 9.36 -7.48 19.83
N TRP A 81 9.10 -8.74 20.19
CA TRP A 81 9.38 -9.24 21.52
C TRP A 81 10.88 -9.44 21.82
N LYS A 82 11.73 -9.63 20.80
CA LYS A 82 13.12 -10.06 20.97
C LYS A 82 14.17 -9.04 20.52
N PHE A 83 13.86 -8.16 19.58
CA PHE A 83 14.82 -7.25 18.94
C PHE A 83 14.19 -5.90 18.59
N GLU A 84 13.65 -5.15 19.57
CA GLU A 84 12.93 -3.88 19.35
C GLU A 84 13.64 -2.92 18.38
N ASP A 85 14.97 -2.82 18.44
CA ASP A 85 15.74 -1.85 17.65
C ASP A 85 15.84 -2.18 16.14
N TYR A 86 15.90 -3.46 15.77
CA TYR A 86 16.15 -3.89 14.37
C TYR A 86 14.90 -4.42 13.65
N VAL A 87 13.76 -4.51 14.34
CA VAL A 87 12.52 -5.05 13.78
C VAL A 87 12.10 -4.32 12.52
N THR A 88 12.16 -2.99 12.52
CA THR A 88 11.66 -2.15 11.42
C THR A 88 12.49 -2.31 10.14
N GLU A 89 13.80 -2.51 10.26
CA GLU A 89 14.69 -2.78 9.12
C GLU A 89 14.44 -4.17 8.54
N ILE A 90 14.28 -5.19 9.38
CA ILE A 90 14.06 -6.56 8.93
C ILE A 90 12.68 -6.71 8.27
N LEU A 91 11.64 -6.07 8.85
CA LEU A 91 10.29 -6.14 8.31
C LEU A 91 10.11 -5.40 6.99
N ARG A 92 10.93 -4.37 6.68
CA ARG A 92 10.88 -3.69 5.37
C ARG A 92 11.18 -4.60 4.19
N PHE A 93 11.84 -5.74 4.42
CA PHE A 93 12.13 -6.71 3.36
C PHE A 93 11.02 -7.73 3.13
N PHE A 94 10.07 -7.87 4.06
CA PHE A 94 8.95 -8.79 3.90
C PHE A 94 7.99 -8.28 2.83
N PRO A 95 7.50 -9.14 1.92
CA PRO A 95 6.75 -8.67 0.75
C PRO A 95 5.44 -7.96 1.14
N LEU A 96 4.65 -8.46 2.10
CA LEU A 96 3.42 -7.75 2.49
C LEU A 96 3.72 -6.50 3.32
N GLU A 97 4.70 -6.54 4.22
CA GLU A 97 5.14 -5.35 4.97
C GLU A 97 5.76 -4.28 4.06
N ALA A 98 6.52 -4.62 3.02
CA ALA A 98 7.04 -3.67 2.04
C ALA A 98 5.90 -2.98 1.29
N MET A 99 4.89 -3.76 0.86
CA MET A 99 3.68 -3.23 0.23
C MET A 99 2.80 -2.41 1.21
N ALA A 100 2.78 -2.77 2.50
CA ALA A 100 2.08 -2.04 3.54
C ALA A 100 2.79 -0.71 3.85
N ASN A 101 4.11 -0.72 3.97
CA ASN A 101 4.95 0.45 4.22
C ASN A 101 4.92 1.45 3.08
N LEU A 102 4.68 1.00 1.83
CA LEU A 102 4.52 1.88 0.68
C LEU A 102 3.38 2.90 0.85
N ILE A 103 2.40 2.56 1.68
CA ILE A 103 1.29 3.44 2.02
C ILE A 103 1.01 3.32 3.51
N LYS A 104 1.63 4.20 4.30
CA LYS A 104 1.19 4.49 5.68
C LYS A 104 -0.23 5.07 5.60
N GLU A 105 -1.20 4.18 5.81
CA GLU A 105 -2.61 4.39 6.12
C GLU A 105 -3.26 5.67 5.52
N PRO A 106 -4.05 5.57 4.43
CA PRO A 106 -4.77 6.72 3.86
C PRO A 106 -5.71 7.41 4.86
N PHE A 107 -6.27 6.64 5.81
CA PHE A 107 -7.21 7.15 6.79
C PHE A 107 -6.59 8.18 7.75
N THR A 108 -5.32 8.00 8.11
CA THR A 108 -4.57 8.94 8.97
C THR A 108 -4.21 10.23 8.22
N ARG A 109 -4.29 10.22 6.89
CA ARG A 109 -4.11 11.39 6.02
C ARG A 109 -5.40 12.07 5.62
N LEU A 110 -6.57 11.47 5.86
CA LEU A 110 -7.85 12.11 5.60
C LEU A 110 -7.93 13.37 6.47
N SER A 111 -7.97 14.55 5.86
CA SER A 111 -7.86 15.83 6.57
C SER A 111 -8.78 15.91 7.80
N ALA A 112 -9.99 15.32 7.72
CA ALA A 112 -10.94 15.22 8.83
C ALA A 112 -10.40 14.50 10.08
N VAL A 113 -9.61 13.44 9.93
CA VAL A 113 -9.01 12.70 11.06
C VAL A 113 -7.81 13.46 11.63
N LYS A 114 -7.04 14.15 10.78
CA LYS A 114 -5.93 15.01 11.20
C LYS A 114 -6.42 16.20 12.03
N THR A 115 -7.56 16.81 11.68
CA THR A 115 -8.16 17.90 12.49
C THR A 115 -8.65 17.41 13.84
N VAL A 116 -9.25 16.22 13.91
CA VAL A 116 -9.73 15.59 15.15
C VAL A 116 -8.55 15.15 16.03
N ALA A 117 -7.51 14.54 15.47
CA ALA A 117 -6.30 14.13 16.21
C ALA A 117 -5.50 15.34 16.74
N LYS A 118 -5.41 16.43 15.96
CA LYS A 118 -4.77 17.68 16.38
C LYS A 118 -5.56 18.39 17.50
N GLN A 119 -6.88 18.20 17.56
CA GLN A 119 -7.72 18.66 18.68
C GLN A 119 -7.54 17.83 19.97
N VAL A 120 -7.10 16.57 19.85
CA VAL A 120 -6.90 15.64 20.97
C VAL A 120 -5.46 15.65 21.50
N GLY A 121 -4.54 16.32 20.82
CA GLY A 121 -3.17 16.56 21.30
C GLY A 121 -2.17 15.42 21.05
N GLU A 122 -2.47 14.49 20.12
CA GLU A 122 -1.49 13.49 19.69
C GLU A 122 -0.57 14.06 18.60
N ASP A 123 0.68 14.33 18.96
CA ASP A 123 1.78 14.62 18.02
C ASP A 123 2.10 13.37 17.19
N LEU A 124 1.40 13.22 16.06
CA LEU A 124 1.72 12.24 15.02
C LEU A 124 3.00 12.66 14.28
N SER A 125 4.14 12.62 14.98
CA SER A 125 5.50 12.78 14.45
C SER A 125 6.01 11.54 13.71
N LYS A 126 5.11 10.75 13.11
CA LYS A 126 5.53 9.66 12.22
C LYS A 126 5.81 10.27 10.85
N ASP A 127 7.06 10.22 10.42
CA ASP A 127 7.47 10.65 9.09
C ASP A 127 6.66 9.85 8.05
N PHE A 128 5.67 10.51 7.43
CA PHE A 128 4.74 9.90 6.47
C PHE A 128 5.29 9.96 5.04
N SER A 129 6.50 10.44 4.83
CA SER A 129 7.10 10.58 3.50
C SER A 129 7.22 9.20 2.83
N VAL A 130 6.71 9.12 1.59
CA VAL A 130 6.85 7.92 0.75
C VAL A 130 8.33 7.84 0.40
N GLN A 131 9.06 6.94 1.02
CA GLN A 131 10.48 6.81 0.69
C GLN A 131 10.59 6.16 -0.70
N PRO A 132 11.28 6.77 -1.67
CA PRO A 132 11.46 6.19 -3.00
C PRO A 132 12.14 4.81 -2.95
N LEU A 133 12.87 4.51 -1.88
CA LEU A 133 13.42 3.19 -1.59
C LEU A 133 12.34 2.11 -1.42
N ASP A 134 11.21 2.42 -0.77
CA ASP A 134 10.13 1.45 -0.60
C ASP A 134 9.48 1.10 -1.94
N ILE A 135 9.35 2.08 -2.85
CA ILE A 135 8.86 1.86 -4.22
C ILE A 135 9.79 0.90 -4.96
N LEU A 136 11.10 1.10 -4.84
CA LEU A 136 12.10 0.26 -5.49
C LEU A 136 12.08 -1.19 -4.94
N ILE A 137 11.89 -1.35 -3.63
CA ILE A 137 11.74 -2.67 -2.98
C ILE A 137 10.50 -3.40 -3.52
N VAL A 138 9.36 -2.72 -3.59
CA VAL A 138 8.12 -3.33 -4.10
C VAL A 138 8.23 -3.68 -5.58
N LEU A 139 8.86 -2.85 -6.41
CA LEU A 139 9.13 -3.16 -7.82
C LEU A 139 10.05 -4.38 -7.97
N THR A 140 11.08 -4.49 -7.13
CA THR A 140 12.00 -5.64 -7.13
C THR A 140 11.24 -6.93 -6.80
N TRP A 141 10.42 -6.92 -5.75
CA TRP A 141 9.57 -8.06 -5.40
C TRP A 141 8.57 -8.40 -6.50
N THR A 142 7.96 -7.39 -7.13
CA THR A 142 7.05 -7.57 -8.26
C THR A 142 7.74 -8.32 -9.40
N ALA A 143 8.95 -7.90 -9.78
CA ALA A 143 9.73 -8.57 -10.82
C ALA A 143 10.09 -10.01 -10.44
N ILE A 144 10.48 -10.26 -9.17
CA ILE A 144 10.76 -11.60 -8.64
C ILE A 144 9.51 -12.49 -8.73
N PHE A 145 8.34 -12.03 -8.29
CA PHE A 145 7.12 -12.83 -8.31
C PHE A 145 6.68 -13.15 -9.74
N ILE A 146 6.81 -12.22 -10.68
CA ILE A 146 6.52 -12.46 -12.09
C ILE A 146 7.49 -13.50 -12.68
N TYR A 147 8.79 -13.35 -12.39
CA TYR A 147 9.80 -14.29 -12.88
C TYR A 147 9.61 -15.70 -12.30
N LEU A 148 9.36 -15.81 -11.00
CA LEU A 148 9.07 -17.08 -10.33
C LEU A 148 7.78 -17.72 -10.88
N SER A 149 6.76 -16.91 -11.13
CA SER A 149 5.53 -17.36 -11.78
C SER A 149 5.81 -17.96 -13.16
N TYR A 150 6.60 -17.25 -13.98
CA TYR A 150 7.01 -17.73 -15.30
C TYR A 150 7.80 -19.05 -15.23
N LEU A 151 8.78 -19.14 -14.33
CA LEU A 151 9.59 -20.35 -14.15
C LEU A 151 8.74 -21.53 -13.67
N LEU A 152 7.81 -21.29 -12.75
CA LEU A 152 6.93 -22.32 -12.20
C LEU A 152 5.92 -22.82 -13.24
N LEU A 153 5.43 -21.94 -14.12
CA LEU A 153 4.65 -22.33 -15.30
C LEU A 153 5.48 -23.20 -16.25
N LYS A 154 6.68 -22.75 -16.62
CA LYS A 154 7.57 -23.49 -17.53
C LYS A 154 7.92 -24.90 -17.03
N LYS A 155 8.16 -25.06 -15.72
CA LYS A 155 8.44 -26.36 -15.10
C LYS A 155 7.24 -27.32 -15.05
N ARG A 156 6.02 -26.82 -15.22
CA ARG A 156 4.79 -27.63 -15.12
C ARG A 156 4.17 -27.95 -16.47
N ASP A 157 4.61 -27.23 -17.50
CA ASP A 157 4.22 -27.42 -18.89
C ASP A 157 5.19 -28.39 -19.63
N LEU A 158 6.39 -28.62 -19.09
CA LEU A 158 7.29 -29.73 -19.46
C LEU A 158 6.99 -30.99 -18.64
#